data_AF-K3VH78-F1
#
_entry.id   AF-K3VH78-F1
#
_cell.length_a   1.000
_cell.length_b   1.000
_cell.length_c   1.000
_cell.angle_alpha   90.00
_cell.angle_beta   90.00
_cell.angle_gamma   90.00
#
_symmetry.space_group_name_H-M   'P 1'
#
loop_
_entity.id
_entity.type
_entity.pdbx_description
1 polymer ?
#
loop_
_entity_poly.entity_id
_entity_poly.type
_entity_poly.pdbx_seq_one_letter_code
_entity_poly.pdbx_strand_id
1 'polypeptide(L)' 'MKFSSTIAITIGLVATVSAGPLAYGACQAGCASIVMACYSAAGFTWGATAGATAPASIIACNAAFGKCSAILPYY' A
#
# COMPACT_ATOMS: atom_id res chain seq x y z
N MET A 1 23.11 7.76 -16.06
CA MET A 1 22.06 6.90 -15.50
C MET A 1 22.07 5.60 -16.29
N LYS A 2 22.52 4.49 -15.72
CA LYS A 2 22.60 3.19 -16.41
C LYS A 2 21.43 2.34 -15.92
N PHE A 3 20.33 2.35 -16.67
CA PHE A 3 19.19 1.47 -16.40
C PHE A 3 19.57 0.05 -16.84
N SER A 4 19.68 -0.87 -15.87
CA SER A 4 19.98 -2.27 -16.10
C SER A 4 18.78 -2.97 -16.75
N SER A 5 18.99 -3.54 -17.94
CA SER A 5 17.97 -4.18 -18.79
C SER A 5 17.23 -5.37 -18.14
N THR A 6 17.62 -5.81 -16.95
CA THR A 6 16.96 -6.88 -16.18
C THR A 6 15.65 -6.46 -15.53
N ILE A 7 15.35 -5.17 -15.38
CA ILE A 7 14.09 -4.71 -14.76
C ILE A 7 12.91 -4.78 -15.76
N ALA A 8 13.19 -4.77 -17.08
CA ALA A 8 12.15 -4.67 -18.10
C ALA A 8 11.34 -5.98 -18.31
N ILE A 9 11.88 -7.14 -17.93
CA ILE A 9 11.29 -8.44 -18.28
C ILE A 9 10.29 -8.95 -17.22
N THR A 10 10.33 -8.43 -15.99
CA THR A 10 9.40 -8.86 -14.91
C THR A 10 8.03 -8.16 -14.93
N ILE A 11 7.75 -7.27 -15.87
CA ILE A 11 6.48 -6.49 -15.95
C ILE A 11 5.37 -7.22 -16.74
N GLY A 12 5.64 -8.39 -17.32
CA GLY A 12 4.75 -9.02 -18.31
C GLY A 12 3.54 -9.84 -17.81
N LEU A 13 3.29 -9.98 -16.51
CA LEU A 13 2.13 -10.74 -15.99
C LEU A 13 1.41 -10.00 -14.86
N VAL A 14 0.81 -8.85 -15.15
CA VAL A 14 -0.27 -8.34 -14.30
C VAL A 14 -1.54 -9.12 -14.69
N ALA A 15 -1.81 -10.21 -13.98
CA ALA A 15 -3.07 -10.94 -14.12
C ALA A 15 -4.23 -9.99 -13.84
N THR A 16 -5.16 -9.87 -14.79
CA THR A 16 -6.25 -8.94 -14.66
C THR A 16 -7.42 -9.55 -13.91
N VAL A 17 -7.42 -9.45 -12.58
CA VAL A 17 -8.54 -9.88 -11.74
C VAL A 17 -9.54 -8.73 -11.62
N SER A 18 -10.69 -8.88 -12.27
CA SER A 18 -11.87 -8.06 -11.95
C SER A 18 -12.43 -8.54 -10.61
N ALA A 19 -12.05 -7.84 -9.55
CA ALA A 19 -12.57 -8.08 -8.21
C ALA A 19 -13.90 -7.34 -8.05
N GLY A 20 -14.95 -8.05 -7.62
CA GLY A 20 -16.20 -7.40 -7.23
C GLY A 20 -16.02 -6.50 -6.00
N PRO A 21 -17.01 -5.64 -5.67
CA PRO A 21 -16.93 -4.70 -4.54
C PRO A 21 -16.58 -5.36 -3.20
N LEU A 22 -17.02 -6.60 -2.98
CA LEU A 22 -16.70 -7.37 -1.78
C LEU A 22 -15.21 -7.71 -1.68
N ALA A 23 -14.60 -8.16 -2.76
CA ALA A 23 -13.18 -8.47 -2.80
C ALA A 23 -12.32 -7.19 -2.67
N TYR A 24 -12.80 -6.10 -3.26
CA TYR A 24 -12.21 -4.77 -3.05
C TYR A 24 -12.25 -4.33 -1.58
N GLY A 25 -13.42 -4.44 -0.95
CA GLY A 25 -13.58 -4.13 0.47
C GLY A 25 -12.69 -4.99 1.37
N ALA A 26 -12.59 -6.29 1.09
CA ALA A 26 -11.73 -7.21 1.84
C ALA A 26 -10.24 -6.85 1.73
N CYS A 27 -9.77 -6.50 0.52
CA CYS A 27 -8.40 -6.03 0.30
C CYS A 27 -8.09 -4.77 1.11
N GLN A 28 -8.97 -3.76 1.03
CA GLN A 28 -8.81 -2.52 1.79
C GLN A 28 -8.84 -2.76 3.30
N ALA A 29 -9.73 -3.61 3.80
CA ALA A 29 -9.77 -3.98 5.21
C ALA A 29 -8.46 -4.65 5.66
N GLY A 30 -7.92 -5.55 4.84
CA GLY A 30 -6.61 -6.17 5.06
C GLY A 30 -5.48 -5.13 5.14
N CYS A 31 -5.37 -4.26 4.14
CA CYS A 31 -4.35 -3.20 4.13
C CYS A 31 -4.51 -2.24 5.33
N ALA A 32 -5.75 -1.91 5.71
CA ALA A 32 -6.04 -1.08 6.88
C ALA A 32 -5.58 -1.75 8.18
N SER A 33 -5.73 -3.07 8.32
CA SER A 33 -5.23 -3.80 9.50
C SER A 33 -3.70 -3.76 9.61
N ILE A 34 -2.98 -3.80 8.48
CA ILE A 34 -1.51 -3.74 8.45
C ILE A 34 -1.00 -2.35 8.84
N VAL A 35 -1.60 -1.28 8.30
CA VAL A 35 -1.17 0.09 8.63
C VAL A 35 -1.48 0.42 10.09
N MET A 36 -2.60 -0.07 10.62
CA MET A 36 -2.92 0.03 12.05
C MET A 36 -1.85 -0.62 12.94
N ALA A 37 -1.40 -1.83 12.57
CA ALA A 37 -0.32 -2.51 13.29
C ALA A 37 1.02 -1.74 13.19
N CYS A 38 1.34 -1.21 12.00
CA CYS A 38 2.56 -0.42 11.77
C CYS A 38 2.58 0.86 12.61
N TYR A 39 1.47 1.59 12.65
CA TYR A 39 1.29 2.77 13.50
C TYR A 39 1.41 2.42 14.99
N SER A 40 0.76 1.33 15.41
CA SER A 40 0.81 0.86 16.79
C SER A 40 2.24 0.49 17.22
N ALA A 41 3.00 -0.17 16.35
CA ALA A 41 4.41 -0.48 16.58
C ALA A 41 5.28 0.80 16.65
N ALA A 42 4.89 1.85 15.95
CA ALA A 42 5.55 3.16 16.02
C ALA A 42 5.09 4.01 17.22
N GLY A 43 4.08 3.58 17.99
CA GLY A 43 3.53 4.34 19.12
C GLY A 43 2.54 5.44 18.72
N PHE A 44 1.96 5.37 17.52
CA PHE A 44 1.00 6.34 17.01
C PHE A 44 -0.37 5.71 16.80
N THR A 45 -1.42 6.53 16.81
CA THR A 45 -2.77 6.09 16.41
C THR A 45 -3.04 6.47 14.96
N TRP A 46 -3.54 5.51 14.17
CA TRP A 46 -3.80 5.70 12.75
C TRP A 46 -4.87 6.77 12.53
N GLY A 47 -4.63 7.65 11.56
CA GLY A 47 -5.52 8.76 11.24
C GLY A 47 -5.38 10.01 12.12
N ALA A 48 -4.73 9.95 13.29
CA ALA A 48 -4.47 11.15 14.09
C ALA A 48 -3.22 11.93 13.65
N THR A 49 -2.31 11.28 12.93
CA THR A 49 -1.09 11.90 12.40
C THR A 49 -1.11 11.84 10.87
N ALA A 50 -1.39 12.98 10.24
CA ALA A 50 -1.38 13.18 8.80
C ALA A 50 -0.67 14.50 8.44
N GLY A 51 -0.02 14.55 7.28
CA GLY A 51 0.63 15.77 6.76
C GLY A 51 2.15 15.73 6.74
N ALA A 52 2.76 16.81 6.24
CA ALA A 52 4.20 16.90 5.97
C ALA A 52 5.11 16.83 7.20
N THR A 53 4.55 17.02 8.41
CA THR A 53 5.25 16.90 9.69
C THR A 53 5.13 15.51 10.33
N ALA A 54 4.52 14.55 9.63
CA ALA A 54 4.42 13.19 10.13
C ALA A 54 5.84 12.57 10.30
N PRO A 55 6.06 11.80 11.39
CA PRO A 55 7.30 11.06 11.57
C PRO A 55 7.63 10.18 10.37
N ALA A 56 8.92 9.97 10.08
CA ALA A 56 9.36 9.16 8.93
C ALA A 56 8.77 7.74 8.94
N SER A 57 8.61 7.13 10.13
CA SER A 57 7.95 5.83 10.31
C SER A 57 6.50 5.85 9.82
N ILE A 58 5.77 6.93 10.10
CA ILE A 58 4.37 7.12 9.72
C ILE A 58 4.22 7.36 8.22
N ILE A 59 5.13 8.13 7.62
CA ILE A 59 5.20 8.28 6.17
C ILE A 59 5.42 6.92 5.49
N ALA A 60 6.33 6.10 6.04
CA ALA A 60 6.59 4.76 5.52
C ALA A 60 5.38 3.82 5.67
N CYS A 61 4.71 3.79 6.84
CA CYS A 61 3.50 3.00 7.05
C CYS A 61 2.41 3.37 6.03
N ASN A 62 2.19 4.65 5.77
CA ASN A 62 1.20 5.12 4.79
C ASN A 62 1.60 4.82 3.34
N ALA A 63 2.88 4.92 3.01
CA ALA A 63 3.36 4.55 1.67
C ALA A 63 3.14 3.05 1.41
N ALA A 64 3.37 2.19 2.42
CA ALA A 64 3.09 0.77 2.34
C ALA A 64 1.58 0.50 2.19
N PHE A 65 0.74 1.20 2.96
CA PHE A 65 -0.72 1.15 2.84
C PHE A 65 -1.19 1.49 1.43
N GLY A 66 -0.74 2.62 0.87
CA GLY A 66 -1.11 3.04 -0.48
C GLY A 66 -0.73 2.03 -1.56
N LYS A 67 0.46 1.40 -1.44
CA LYS A 67 0.87 0.31 -2.33
C LYS A 67 0.00 -0.92 -2.18
N CYS A 68 -0.34 -1.30 -0.94
CA CYS A 68 -1.21 -2.45 -0.66
C CYS A 68 -2.61 -2.24 -1.27
N SER A 69 -3.21 -1.07 -1.06
CA SER A 69 -4.57 -0.76 -1.57
C SER A 69 -4.63 -0.61 -3.09
N ALA A 70 -3.50 -0.32 -3.75
CA ALA A 70 -3.41 -0.20 -5.21
C ALA A 70 -3.26 -1.54 -5.94
N ILE A 71 -3.17 -2.67 -5.22
CA ILE A 71 -3.01 -4.01 -5.83
C ILE A 71 -4.25 -4.43 -6.64
N LEU A 72 -5.38 -3.72 -6.53
CA LEU A 72 -6.55 -3.92 -7.39
C LEU A 72 -6.53 -2.94 -8.58
N PRO A 73 -6.17 -3.40 -9.79
CA PRO A 73 -5.81 -2.53 -10.91
C PRO A 73 -6.93 -1.75 -11.64
N TYR A 74 -8.23 -1.86 -11.30
CA TYR A 74 -9.28 -1.08 -11.98
C TYR A 74 -10.57 -0.93 -11.15
N TYR A 75 -11.10 0.29 -11.13
CA TYR A 75 -12.54 0.59 -11.12
C TYR A 75 -12.88 1.23 -12.46
#